data_AF-A0A1M7BQ38-F1
#
_entry.id   AF-A0A1M7BQ38-F1
#
_cell.length_a   1.000
_cell.length_b   1.000
_cell.length_c   1.000
_cell.angle_alpha   90.00
_cell.angle_beta   90.00
_cell.angle_gamma   90.00
#
_symmetry.space_group_name_H-M   'P 1'
#
loop_
_entity.id
_entity.type
_entity.pdbx_description
1 polymer ?
#
loop_
_entity_poly.entity_id
_entity_poly.type
_entity_poly.pdbx_seq_one_letter_code
_entity_poly.pdbx_strand_id
1 'polypeptide(L)'
;MVIKKGFIEITEDECRLIVDNRFLLVHFPVKKAIKIPTYYNKLKEKTIQGLISEIQSIVEFSNEVLSLLSEREFFEKILVVSYSLLKKYDTIMISDVGLSDESINNFKNIMKNVVDTFENKSLYFVRKKYEFVDIDFILKRARLGKYEK
;
A
#
# COMPACT_ATOMS: atom_id res chain seq x y z
N MET A 1 -2.82 3.91 23.88
CA MET A 1 -2.35 4.58 22.64
C MET A 1 -3.47 5.40 22.02
N VAL A 2 -3.19 6.66 21.67
CA VAL A 2 -4.11 7.57 20.98
C VAL A 2 -4.03 7.33 19.47
N ILE A 3 -5.17 7.07 18.83
CA ILE A 3 -5.25 6.92 17.36
C ILE A 3 -5.30 8.31 16.74
N LYS A 4 -4.28 8.67 15.97
CA LYS A 4 -4.28 9.86 15.12
C LYS A 4 -5.29 9.70 13.98
N LYS A 5 -6.03 10.76 13.68
CA LYS A 5 -6.95 10.86 12.54
C LYS A 5 -6.22 11.33 11.29
N GLY A 6 -6.78 11.03 10.12
CA GLY A 6 -6.20 11.39 8.84
C GLY A 6 -5.40 10.26 8.19
N PHE A 7 -4.61 10.62 7.18
CA PHE A 7 -3.64 9.73 6.54
C PHE A 7 -2.30 9.79 7.28
N ILE A 8 -1.81 8.65 7.76
CA ILE A 8 -0.56 8.54 8.53
C ILE A 8 0.36 7.53 7.85
N GLU A 9 1.53 7.98 7.41
CA GLU A 9 2.59 7.08 6.97
C GLU A 9 3.45 6.66 8.16
N ILE A 10 3.71 5.36 8.28
CA ILE A 10 4.56 4.78 9.32
C ILE A 10 5.50 3.74 8.72
N THR A 11 6.58 3.44 9.43
CA THR A 11 7.51 2.34 9.13
C THR A 11 7.01 1.00 9.68
N GLU A 12 7.60 -0.10 9.20
CA GLU A 12 7.33 -1.44 9.74
C GLU A 12 7.64 -1.54 11.25
N ASP A 13 8.69 -0.88 11.72
CA ASP A 13 9.06 -0.87 13.15
C ASP A 13 8.04 -0.11 13.99
N GLU A 14 7.60 1.07 13.55
CA GLU A 14 6.51 1.81 14.20
C GLU A 14 5.23 0.98 14.22
N CYS A 15 4.91 0.30 13.11
CA CYS A 15 3.76 -0.59 13.03
C CYS A 15 3.78 -1.66 14.14
N ARG A 16 4.93 -2.29 14.40
CA ARG A 16 5.05 -3.32 15.45
C ARG A 16 4.78 -2.78 16.85
N LEU A 17 5.06 -1.50 17.09
CA LEU A 17 4.85 -0.85 18.38
C LEU A 17 3.41 -0.40 18.60
N ILE A 18 2.68 -0.08 17.54
CA ILE A 18 1.35 0.55 17.62
C ILE A 18 0.19 -0.37 17.25
N VAL A 19 0.46 -1.50 16.58
CA VAL A 19 -0.60 -2.39 16.11
C VAL A 19 -1.33 -3.04 17.28
N ASP A 20 -2.66 -2.86 17.31
CA ASP A 20 -3.56 -3.50 18.27
C ASP A 20 -4.90 -3.92 17.63
N ASN A 21 -5.83 -4.44 18.43
CA ASN A 21 -7.11 -4.99 17.98
C ASN A 21 -8.09 -3.97 17.35
N ARG A 22 -7.82 -2.66 17.47
CA ARG A 22 -8.63 -1.59 16.87
C ARG A 22 -8.28 -1.35 15.40
N PHE A 23 -7.14 -1.85 14.94
CA PHE A 23 -6.72 -1.71 13.54
C PHE A 23 -7.26 -2.85 12.70
N LEU A 24 -7.96 -2.49 11.63
CA LEU A 24 -8.22 -3.44 10.56
C LEU A 24 -6.97 -3.56 9.69
N LEU A 25 -6.29 -4.70 9.78
CA LEU A 25 -5.10 -4.98 9.00
C LEU A 25 -5.46 -5.38 7.56
N VAL A 26 -4.86 -4.71 6.60
CA VAL A 26 -5.09 -4.89 5.16
C VAL A 26 -3.76 -5.15 4.46
N HIS A 27 -3.71 -6.23 3.68
CA HIS A 27 -2.57 -6.66 2.89
C HIS A 27 -1.28 -7.01 3.66
N PHE A 28 -1.40 -7.33 4.96
CA PHE A 28 -0.25 -7.81 5.75
C PHE A 28 0.03 -9.30 5.51
N PRO A 29 1.28 -9.79 5.71
CA PRO A 29 1.65 -11.20 5.66
C PRO A 29 1.17 -12.01 6.89
N VAL A 30 0.03 -11.64 7.48
CA VAL A 30 -0.60 -12.37 8.59
C VAL A 30 -1.93 -12.98 8.14
N LYS A 31 -2.33 -14.10 8.76
CA LYS A 31 -3.54 -14.84 8.37
C LYS A 31 -4.83 -14.05 8.58
N LYS A 32 -4.89 -13.23 9.65
CA LYS A 32 -6.10 -12.47 10.03
C LYS A 32 -6.31 -11.19 9.21
N ALA A 33 -5.33 -10.78 8.40
CA ALA A 33 -5.44 -9.56 7.61
C ALA A 33 -6.31 -9.76 6.37
N ILE A 34 -7.06 -8.72 6.01
CA ILE A 34 -7.82 -8.68 4.76
C ILE A 34 -6.84 -8.70 3.60
N LYS A 35 -7.02 -9.66 2.69
CA LYS A 35 -6.25 -9.75 1.45
C LYS A 35 -6.97 -8.96 0.36
N ILE A 36 -6.28 -7.97 -0.21
CA ILE A 36 -6.83 -7.09 -1.26
C ILE A 36 -7.43 -7.89 -2.43
N PRO A 37 -6.73 -8.85 -3.06
CA PRO A 37 -7.31 -9.59 -4.19
C PRO A 37 -8.57 -10.36 -3.79
N THR A 38 -8.56 -11.00 -2.62
CA THR A 38 -9.70 -11.79 -2.14
C THR A 38 -10.91 -10.91 -1.79
N TYR A 39 -10.69 -9.73 -1.20
CA TYR A 39 -11.79 -8.81 -0.89
C TYR A 39 -12.35 -8.19 -2.17
N TYR A 40 -11.47 -7.74 -3.07
CA TYR A 40 -11.87 -7.14 -4.34
C TYR A 40 -12.70 -8.10 -5.18
N ASN A 41 -12.28 -9.37 -5.32
CA ASN A 41 -13.01 -10.37 -6.11
C ASN A 41 -14.41 -10.69 -5.55
N LYS A 42 -14.72 -10.31 -4.30
CA LYS A 42 -16.06 -10.44 -3.72
C LYS A 42 -16.96 -9.24 -4.02
N LEU A 43 -16.40 -8.13 -4.50
CA LEU A 43 -17.17 -6.97 -4.91
C LEU A 43 -17.82 -7.25 -6.26
N LYS A 44 -19.05 -6.78 -6.43
CA LYS A 44 -19.72 -6.82 -7.74
C LYS A 44 -19.11 -5.72 -8.62
N GLU A 45 -19.04 -5.97 -9.93
CA GLU A 45 -18.50 -5.01 -10.91
C GLU A 45 -19.15 -3.61 -10.79
N LYS A 46 -20.48 -3.55 -10.69
CA LYS A 46 -21.21 -2.29 -10.47
C LYS A 46 -20.75 -1.54 -9.21
N THR A 47 -20.38 -2.28 -8.16
CA THR A 47 -19.86 -1.69 -6.92
C THR A 47 -18.45 -1.14 -7.13
N ILE A 48 -17.59 -1.87 -7.86
CA ILE A 48 -16.24 -1.42 -8.19
C ILE A 48 -16.29 -0.12 -8.99
N GLN A 49 -17.07 -0.08 -10.08
CA GLN A 49 -17.25 1.11 -10.90
C GLN A 49 -17.77 2.30 -10.09
N GLY A 50 -18.79 2.08 -9.25
CA GLY A 50 -19.32 3.12 -8.37
C GLY A 50 -18.26 3.67 -7.40
N LEU A 51 -17.44 2.81 -6.80
CA LEU A 51 -16.36 3.23 -5.91
C LEU A 51 -15.28 4.03 -6.66
N ILE A 52 -14.90 3.63 -7.87
CA ILE A 52 -13.94 4.38 -8.70
C ILE A 52 -14.49 5.76 -9.02
N SER A 53 -15.75 5.87 -9.47
CA SER A 53 -16.37 7.16 -9.77
C SER A 53 -16.49 8.06 -8.54
N GLU A 54 -16.80 7.50 -7.36
CA GLU A 54 -16.78 8.26 -6.12
C GLU A 54 -15.38 8.81 -5.82
N ILE A 55 -14.32 7.99 -5.96
CA ILE A 55 -12.94 8.45 -5.74
C ILE A 55 -12.58 9.56 -6.74
N GLN A 56 -12.95 9.42 -8.01
CA GLN A 56 -12.73 10.44 -9.04
C GLN A 56 -13.43 11.76 -8.74
N SER A 57 -14.59 11.71 -8.07
CA SER A 57 -15.29 12.93 -7.64
C SER A 57 -14.59 13.67 -6.50
N ILE A 58 -13.73 12.97 -5.74
CA ILE A 58 -12.92 13.54 -4.66
C ILE A 58 -11.56 14.02 -5.19
N VAL A 59 -10.95 13.22 -6.06
CA VAL A 59 -9.62 13.48 -6.62
C VAL A 59 -9.70 13.33 -8.13
N GLU A 60 -9.44 14.41 -8.85
CA GLU A 60 -9.28 14.32 -10.30
C GLU A 60 -8.06 13.45 -10.62
N PHE A 61 -8.25 12.37 -11.37
CA PHE A 61 -7.17 11.46 -11.73
C PHE A 61 -6.29 12.09 -12.80
N SER A 62 -4.99 12.13 -12.55
CA SER A 62 -4.00 12.44 -13.59
C SER A 62 -3.97 11.34 -14.64
N ASN A 63 -3.41 11.67 -15.81
CA ASN A 63 -3.20 10.68 -16.88
C ASN A 63 -2.35 9.48 -16.40
N GLU A 64 -1.40 9.71 -15.50
CA GLU A 64 -0.58 8.66 -14.87
C GLU A 64 -1.44 7.70 -14.04
N VAL A 65 -2.35 8.23 -13.21
CA VAL A 65 -3.28 7.42 -12.41
C VAL A 65 -4.23 6.64 -13.31
N LEU A 66 -4.76 7.25 -14.37
CA LEU A 66 -5.62 6.58 -15.33
C LEU A 66 -4.89 5.42 -16.04
N SER A 67 -3.65 5.65 -16.47
CA SER A 67 -2.78 4.61 -17.03
C SER A 67 -2.57 3.48 -16.03
N LEU A 68 -2.23 3.78 -14.77
CA LEU A 68 -2.06 2.77 -13.73
C LEU A 68 -3.33 1.94 -13.46
N LEU A 69 -4.52 2.54 -13.52
CA LEU A 69 -5.78 1.80 -13.39
C LEU A 69 -5.99 0.84 -14.57
N SER A 70 -5.72 1.30 -15.80
CA SER A 70 -5.86 0.47 -17.00
C SER A 70 -4.81 -0.63 -17.13
N GLU A 71 -3.58 -0.38 -16.66
CA GLU A 71 -2.42 -1.24 -16.92
C GLU A 71 -2.03 -2.10 -15.71
N ARG A 72 -2.37 -1.68 -14.49
CA ARG A 72 -1.96 -2.35 -13.25
C ARG A 72 -3.16 -2.77 -12.42
N GLU A 73 -3.61 -3.99 -12.70
CA GLU A 73 -4.75 -4.62 -12.02
C GLU A 73 -4.66 -4.53 -10.49
N PHE A 74 -3.46 -4.61 -9.90
CA PHE A 74 -3.30 -4.53 -8.44
C PHE A 74 -3.47 -3.11 -7.88
N PHE A 75 -3.11 -2.06 -8.63
CA PHE A 75 -3.23 -0.68 -8.18
C PHE A 75 -4.70 -0.28 -8.04
N GLU A 76 -5.53 -0.62 -9.02
CA GLU A 76 -6.98 -0.44 -8.90
C GLU A 76 -7.53 -1.19 -7.68
N LYS A 77 -7.14 -2.46 -7.52
CA LYS A 77 -7.62 -3.30 -6.41
C LYS A 77 -7.30 -2.66 -5.06
N ILE A 78 -6.06 -2.23 -4.82
CA ILE A 78 -5.70 -1.61 -3.54
C ILE A 78 -6.47 -0.32 -3.31
N LEU A 79 -6.66 0.50 -4.34
CA LEU A 79 -7.39 1.77 -4.24
C LEU A 79 -8.86 1.54 -3.88
N VAL A 80 -9.56 0.70 -4.65
CA VAL A 80 -10.98 0.38 -4.47
C VAL A 80 -11.22 -0.28 -3.13
N VAL A 81 -10.39 -1.25 -2.75
CA VAL A 81 -10.54 -1.96 -1.46
C VAL A 81 -10.30 -1.01 -0.29
N SER A 82 -9.25 -0.18 -0.35
CA SER A 82 -8.94 0.76 0.72
C SER A 82 -10.07 1.75 0.96
N TYR A 83 -10.60 2.34 -0.12
CA TYR A 83 -11.73 3.26 -0.04
C TYR A 83 -13.00 2.56 0.48
N SER A 84 -13.33 1.37 -0.05
CA SER A 84 -14.46 0.56 0.42
C SER A 84 -14.40 0.25 1.92
N LEU A 85 -13.20 -0.03 2.44
CA LEU A 85 -12.99 -0.31 3.86
C LEU A 85 -13.07 0.95 4.71
N LEU A 86 -12.55 2.09 4.28
CA LEU A 86 -12.68 3.37 4.99
C LEU A 86 -14.14 3.78 5.20
N LYS A 87 -15.02 3.49 4.23
CA LYS A 87 -16.47 3.73 4.38
C LYS A 87 -17.09 2.92 5.52
N LYS A 88 -16.50 1.77 5.89
CA LYS A 88 -17.06 0.82 6.86
C LYS A 88 -16.37 0.84 8.23
N TYR A 89 -15.10 1.20 8.27
CA TYR A 89 -14.24 1.10 9.46
C TYR A 89 -13.59 2.44 9.76
N ASP A 90 -13.40 2.76 11.04
CA ASP A 90 -12.83 4.05 11.45
C ASP A 90 -11.31 4.09 11.38
N THR A 91 -10.66 2.93 11.45
CA THR A 91 -9.21 2.83 11.46
C THR A 91 -8.78 1.59 10.69
N ILE A 92 -8.06 1.83 9.59
CA ILE A 92 -7.47 0.76 8.79
C ILE A 92 -5.95 0.96 8.72
N MET A 93 -5.24 -0.15 8.58
CA MET A 93 -3.80 -0.15 8.39
C MET A 93 -3.48 -0.99 7.15
N ILE A 94 -2.75 -0.41 6.21
CA ILE A 94 -2.46 -1.01 4.90
C ILE A 94 -0.95 -1.13 4.74
N SER A 95 -0.49 -2.34 4.38
CA SER A 95 0.91 -2.57 4.03
C SER A 95 1.16 -2.29 2.54
N ASP A 96 2.32 -1.71 2.23
CA ASP A 96 2.80 -1.45 0.87
C ASP A 96 3.42 -2.66 0.14
N VAL A 97 3.43 -3.84 0.76
CA VAL A 97 4.06 -5.05 0.24
C VAL A 97 3.59 -5.33 -1.21
N GLY A 98 4.55 -5.51 -2.12
CA GLY A 98 4.25 -5.84 -3.51
C GLY A 98 3.84 -4.66 -4.40
N LEU A 99 3.84 -3.42 -3.86
CA LEU A 99 3.66 -2.21 -4.66
C LEU A 99 5.01 -1.69 -5.17
N SER A 100 5.00 -1.12 -6.37
CA SER A 100 6.09 -0.30 -6.88
C SER A 100 6.10 1.08 -6.19
N ASP A 101 7.25 1.76 -6.14
CA ASP A 101 7.35 3.12 -5.59
C ASP A 101 6.40 4.12 -6.29
N GLU A 102 6.22 3.99 -7.61
CA GLU A 102 5.28 4.79 -8.37
C GLU A 102 3.83 4.55 -7.91
N SER A 103 3.44 3.29 -7.75
CA SER A 103 2.12 2.93 -7.23
C SER A 103 1.92 3.41 -5.79
N ILE A 104 2.97 3.35 -4.96
CA ILE A 104 2.95 3.87 -3.59
C ILE A 104 2.69 5.38 -3.59
N ASN A 105 3.45 6.14 -4.37
CA ASN A 105 3.33 7.60 -4.41
C ASN A 105 1.95 8.04 -4.90
N ASN A 106 1.45 7.44 -5.98
CA ASN A 106 0.11 7.72 -6.50
C ASN A 106 -0.97 7.34 -5.49
N PHE A 107 -0.87 6.16 -4.87
CA PHE A 107 -1.82 5.72 -3.85
C PHE A 107 -1.87 6.69 -2.67
N LYS A 108 -0.71 7.12 -2.16
CA LYS A 108 -0.62 8.08 -1.05
C LYS A 108 -1.29 9.41 -1.39
N ASN A 109 -1.01 9.96 -2.57
CA ASN A 109 -1.59 11.24 -2.99
C ASN A 109 -3.12 11.16 -3.07
N ILE A 110 -3.66 10.11 -3.68
CA ILE A 110 -5.11 9.92 -3.78
C ILE A 110 -5.72 9.68 -2.40
N MET A 111 -5.17 8.74 -1.63
CA MET A 111 -5.75 8.35 -0.35
C MET A 111 -5.64 9.42 0.73
N LYS A 112 -4.63 10.29 0.67
CA LYS A 112 -4.55 11.46 1.55
C LYS A 112 -5.76 12.37 1.33
N ASN A 113 -6.02 12.78 0.09
CA ASN A 113 -7.16 13.62 -0.24
C ASN A 113 -8.49 12.94 0.08
N VAL A 114 -8.61 11.64 -0.21
CA VAL A 114 -9.79 10.84 0.15
C VAL A 114 -10.02 10.85 1.66
N VAL A 115 -8.98 10.56 2.46
CA VAL A 115 -9.12 10.51 3.92
C VAL A 115 -9.44 11.89 4.51
N ASP A 116 -8.91 12.96 3.93
CA ASP A 116 -9.19 14.34 4.35
C ASP A 116 -10.68 14.72 4.17
N THR A 117 -11.43 14.03 3.29
CA THR A 117 -12.89 14.18 3.21
C THR A 117 -13.66 13.49 4.34
N PHE A 118 -12.99 12.64 5.12
CA PHE A 118 -13.59 11.91 6.24
C PHE A 118 -13.10 12.47 7.59
N GLU A 119 -13.97 13.17 8.31
CA GLU A 119 -13.60 13.82 9.59
C GLU A 119 -13.07 12.87 10.68
N ASN A 120 -13.54 11.61 10.69
CA ASN A 120 -13.30 10.68 11.80
C ASN A 120 -12.50 9.43 11.42
N LYS A 121 -11.97 9.37 10.20
CA LYS A 121 -11.29 8.17 9.68
C LYS A 121 -9.78 8.28 9.82
N SER A 122 -9.13 7.11 9.91
CA SER A 122 -7.69 6.99 10.02
C SER A 122 -7.19 5.90 9.08
N LEU A 123 -6.22 6.24 8.24
CA LEU A 123 -5.53 5.30 7.37
C LEU A 123 -4.04 5.32 7.71
N TYR A 124 -3.54 4.20 8.26
CA TYR A 124 -2.13 4.01 8.53
C TYR A 124 -1.49 3.26 7.36
N PHE A 125 -0.68 3.94 6.59
CA PHE A 125 0.05 3.35 5.48
C PHE A 125 1.43 2.92 5.95
N VAL A 126 1.65 1.60 6.00
CA VAL A 126 2.88 0.99 6.51
C VAL A 126 3.84 0.77 5.35
N ARG A 127 4.96 1.46 5.42
CA ARG A 127 6.00 1.42 4.39
C ARG A 127 7.12 0.48 4.81
N LYS A 128 7.51 -0.40 3.89
CA LYS A 128 8.77 -1.11 3.99
C LYS A 128 9.88 -0.21 3.44
N LYS A 129 10.76 0.28 4.31
CA LYS A 129 11.99 0.94 3.84
C LYS A 129 12.91 -0.14 3.27
N TYR A 130 13.00 -0.22 1.94
CA TYR A 130 14.08 -0.96 1.30
C TYR A 130 15.34 -0.11 1.43
N GLU A 131 16.23 -0.47 2.36
CA GLU A 131 17.60 0.03 2.31
C GLU A 131 18.29 -0.67 1.15
N PHE A 132 18.69 0.09 0.14
CA PHE A 132 19.61 -0.40 -0.88
C PHE A 132 20.93 -0.69 -0.17
N VAL A 133 21.24 -1.96 0.01
CA VAL A 133 22.58 -2.38 0.41
C VAL A 133 23.40 -2.40 -0.89
N ASP A 134 24.28 -1.43 -1.07
CA ASP A 134 25.32 -1.51 -2.09
C ASP A 134 26.22 -2.68 -1.74
N ILE A 135 25.99 -3.83 -2.39
CA ILE A 135 26.88 -4.98 -2.30
C ILE A 135 28.01 -4.73 -3.28
N ASP A 136 29.10 -4.13 -2.79
CA ASP A 136 30.37 -4.12 -3.50
C ASP A 136 30.83 -5.57 -3.72
N PHE A 137 30.54 -6.13 -4.89
CA PHE A 137 31.15 -7.38 -5.35
C PHE A 137 32.63 -7.11 -5.65
N ILE A 138 33.46 -7.05 -4.60
CA ILE A 138 34.91 -7.22 -4.75
C ILE A 138 35.13 -8.68 -5.16
N LEU A 139 35.16 -8.91 -6.47
CA LEU A 139 35.73 -10.10 -7.10
C LEU A 139 37.18 -10.22 -6.63
N LYS A 140 37.40 -10.93 -5.52
CA LYS A 140 38.70 -11.51 -5.20
C LYS A 140 39.03 -12.48 -6.33
N ARG A 141 39.72 -11.98 -7.36
CA ARG A 141 40.61 -12.78 -8.23
C ARG A 141 41.72 -13.35 -7.34
N ALA A 142 41.39 -14.35 -6.53
CA ALA A 142 42.33 -15.14 -5.80
C ALA A 142 42.81 -16.27 -6.72
N ARG A 143 43.99 -16.04 -7.33
CA ARG A 143 44.99 -17.07 -7.66
C ARG A 143 44.57 -18.19 -8.62
N LEU A 144 44.51 -17.87 -9.91
CA LEU A 144 45.07 -18.77 -10.93
C LEU A 144 46.58 -18.52 -11.00
N GLY A 145 47.29 -19.02 -9.99
CA GLY A 145 48.74 -19.06 -9.94
C GLY A 145 49.21 -20.46 -10.26
N LYS A 146 49.77 -20.64 -11.46
CA LYS A 146 50.80 -21.60 -11.86
C LYS A 146 50.69 -23.05 -11.33
N TYR A 147 50.26 -23.96 -12.19
CA TYR A 147 50.87 -25.29 -12.24
C TYR A 147 51.90 -25.30 -13.38
N GLU A 148 53.14 -24.98 -13.03
CA GLU A 148 54.33 -25.42 -13.77
C GLU A 148 54.98 -26.53 -12.94
N LYS A 149 54.78 -27.79 -13.34
CA LYS A 149 55.80 -28.83 -13.58
C LYS A 149 55.13 -30.19 -13.79
#